data_AF-A0A0N1G847-F1
#
_entry.id   AF-A0A0N1G847-F1
#
_cell.length_a   1.000
_cell.length_b   1.000
_cell.length_c   1.000
_cell.angle_alpha   90.00
_cell.angle_beta   90.00
_cell.angle_gamma   90.00
#
_symmetry.space_group_name_H-M   'P 1'
#
loop_
_entity.id
_entity.type
_entity.pdbx_description
1 polymer ?
#
loop_
_entity_poly.entity_id
_entity_poly.type
_entity_poly.pdbx_seq_one_letter_code
_entity_poly.pdbx_strand_id
1 'polypeptide(L)'
;MAARAEFIGDTGESAPARWEPPFGTGQVHVVLSLLAADQESLAVVLERARKAHAQLRGLQVVHRQDFYQLSSGRTSFGYKDGIGNPAIEGSGAESPPGDGSVLKAGEFVLGYRDATGNLPPMPQPAELGRNGTFVAWRKLHTRVAAFRRYLHDNSGGPEEESLLAAQIVGRWRSGAPLILAPEHDDSALGADAQRNNGFRYESDPRGAICPHGAHARRANPRDSEIIGDIRLHHMIRRGTNYGPPLPAGIRDDDGADRGIVFVFIGSHLDRQFEFVKSQWLNDGHFTGLDQEKDLLTGNNDGTGNFTIPQHPIRRRLHGVERFVITRGGEYFFLPSLSALRWLADVQ
;
A
#
# COMPACT_ATOMS: atom_id res chain seq x y z
N MET A 1 10.78 -8.84 9.47
CA MET A 1 9.44 -8.24 9.74
C MET A 1 8.63 -9.00 10.81
N ALA A 2 8.69 -10.33 10.89
CA ALA A 2 7.88 -11.14 11.82
C ALA A 2 7.92 -10.71 13.30
N ALA A 3 9.07 -10.27 13.80
CA ALA A 3 9.19 -9.77 15.19
C ALA A 3 8.36 -8.50 15.48
N ARG A 4 7.88 -7.81 14.44
CA ARG A 4 7.03 -6.61 14.53
C ARG A 4 5.57 -6.90 14.22
N ALA A 5 5.19 -8.17 14.02
CA ALA A 5 3.89 -8.58 13.53
C ALA A 5 2.72 -8.09 14.40
N GLU A 6 2.83 -8.22 15.74
CA GLU A 6 1.80 -7.74 16.65
C GLU A 6 1.55 -6.23 16.50
N PHE A 7 2.62 -5.44 16.43
CA PHE A 7 2.54 -3.99 16.27
C PHE A 7 1.87 -3.58 14.95
N ILE A 8 2.23 -4.22 13.84
CA ILE A 8 1.64 -3.93 12.52
C ILE A 8 0.29 -4.65 12.28
N GLY A 9 -0.23 -5.34 13.30
CA GLY A 9 -1.54 -6.02 13.27
C GLY A 9 -1.58 -7.30 12.44
N ASP A 10 -0.43 -7.93 12.19
CA ASP A 10 -0.32 -9.26 11.60
C ASP A 10 -0.64 -10.33 12.64
N THR A 11 -1.93 -10.46 12.93
CA THR A 11 -2.50 -11.40 13.90
C THR A 11 -3.47 -12.37 13.23
N GLY A 12 -3.90 -13.42 13.94
CA GLY A 12 -4.88 -14.39 13.44
C GLY A 12 -4.41 -15.07 12.16
N GLU A 13 -5.20 -14.99 11.09
CA GLU A 13 -4.86 -15.57 9.78
C GLU A 13 -3.62 -14.94 9.12
N SER A 14 -3.26 -13.73 9.52
CA SER A 14 -2.07 -13.02 9.02
C SER A 14 -0.86 -13.13 9.95
N ALA A 15 -0.92 -13.95 10.99
CA ALA A 15 0.20 -14.13 11.92
C ALA A 15 1.41 -14.80 11.23
N PRO A 16 2.66 -14.49 11.64
CA PRO A 16 3.87 -15.08 11.05
C PRO A 16 3.89 -16.61 11.00
N ALA A 17 3.27 -17.28 11.97
CA ALA A 17 3.14 -18.73 11.99
C ALA A 17 2.32 -19.31 10.81
N ARG A 18 1.57 -18.47 10.08
CA ARG A 18 0.77 -18.82 8.90
C ARG A 18 1.31 -18.21 7.61
N TRP A 19 2.46 -17.53 7.67
CA TRP A 19 3.12 -17.04 6.47
C TRP A 19 3.70 -18.20 5.67
N GLU A 20 3.79 -17.98 4.36
CA GLU A 20 4.43 -18.89 3.44
C GLU A 20 5.94 -18.90 3.71
N PRO A 21 6.57 -20.08 3.83
CA PRO A 21 8.02 -20.15 3.85
C PRO A 21 8.60 -19.53 2.57
N PRO A 22 9.72 -18.81 2.64
CA PRO A 22 10.61 -18.62 3.80
C PRO A 22 10.32 -17.37 4.65
N PHE A 23 9.20 -16.68 4.45
CA PHE A 23 8.98 -15.36 5.07
C PHE A 23 8.91 -15.44 6.59
N GLY A 24 9.51 -14.47 7.28
CA GLY A 24 9.52 -14.37 8.74
C GLY A 24 10.50 -15.31 9.44
N THR A 25 11.25 -16.14 8.69
CA THR A 25 12.18 -17.13 9.25
C THR A 25 13.62 -16.61 9.35
N GLY A 26 13.93 -15.46 8.77
CA GLY A 26 15.30 -14.94 8.65
C GLY A 26 16.12 -15.55 7.50
N GLN A 27 15.56 -16.50 6.74
CA GLN A 27 16.27 -17.14 5.61
C GLN A 27 16.35 -16.26 4.35
N VAL A 28 15.61 -15.14 4.29
CA VAL A 28 15.63 -14.22 3.14
C VAL A 28 16.67 -13.13 3.37
N HIS A 29 17.87 -13.34 2.83
CA HIS A 29 18.98 -12.38 3.00
C HIS A 29 18.99 -11.26 1.95
N VAL A 30 18.62 -11.58 0.71
CA VAL A 30 18.68 -10.66 -0.44
C VAL A 30 17.44 -10.85 -1.30
N VAL A 31 16.90 -9.74 -1.80
CA VAL A 31 15.83 -9.74 -2.81
C VAL A 31 16.33 -9.05 -4.07
N LEU A 32 16.12 -9.71 -5.21
CA LEU A 32 16.36 -9.14 -6.53
C LEU A 32 15.00 -8.98 -7.23
N SER A 33 14.64 -7.75 -7.57
CA SER A 33 13.44 -7.45 -8.36
C SER A 33 13.82 -7.27 -9.83
N LEU A 34 13.19 -8.06 -10.70
CA LEU A 34 13.39 -8.01 -12.15
C LEU A 34 12.12 -7.50 -12.80
N LEU A 35 12.20 -6.35 -13.46
CA LEU A 35 11.07 -5.68 -14.07
C LEU A 35 11.33 -5.49 -15.57
N ALA A 36 10.30 -5.70 -16.39
CA ALA A 36 10.33 -5.45 -17.81
C ALA A 36 8.94 -5.00 -18.30
N ALA A 37 8.88 -4.40 -19.48
CA ALA A 37 7.63 -3.90 -20.06
C ALA A 37 6.69 -5.02 -20.52
N ASP A 38 7.25 -6.18 -20.86
CA ASP A 38 6.54 -7.33 -21.41
C ASP A 38 7.25 -8.65 -21.06
N GLN A 39 6.60 -9.77 -21.38
CA GLN A 39 7.10 -11.12 -21.05
C GLN A 39 8.35 -11.52 -21.83
N GLU A 40 8.51 -11.04 -23.07
CA GLU A 40 9.68 -11.34 -23.89
C GLU A 40 10.94 -10.68 -23.31
N SER A 41 10.82 -9.39 -23.00
CA SER A 41 11.84 -8.61 -22.32
C SER A 41 12.15 -9.16 -20.92
N LEU A 42 11.12 -9.63 -20.19
CA LEU A 42 11.30 -10.26 -18.88
C LEU A 42 12.11 -11.56 -19.01
N ALA A 43 11.84 -12.39 -20.01
CA ALA A 43 12.59 -13.61 -20.27
C ALA A 43 14.09 -13.33 -20.51
N VAL A 44 14.41 -12.25 -21.24
CA VAL A 44 15.80 -11.82 -21.46
C VAL A 44 16.48 -11.44 -20.14
N VAL A 45 15.82 -10.66 -19.29
CA VAL A 45 16.37 -10.25 -17.98
C VAL A 45 16.51 -11.44 -17.03
N LEU A 46 15.54 -12.35 -17.02
CA LEU A 46 15.58 -13.59 -16.24
C LEU A 46 16.77 -14.47 -16.64
N GLU A 47 17.02 -14.65 -17.94
CA GLU A 47 18.17 -15.44 -18.40
C GLU A 47 19.50 -14.80 -18.02
N ARG A 48 19.61 -13.47 -18.04
CA ARG A 48 20.81 -12.78 -17.54
C ARG A 48 21.02 -13.04 -16.04
N ALA A 49 19.97 -12.91 -15.24
CA ALA A 49 20.02 -13.18 -13.80
C ALA A 49 20.37 -14.65 -13.51
N ARG A 50 19.80 -15.59 -14.27
CA ARG A 50 20.09 -17.03 -14.16
C ARG A 50 21.56 -17.35 -14.46
N LYS A 51 22.12 -16.76 -15.52
CA LYS A 51 23.54 -16.93 -15.87
C LYS A 51 24.46 -16.36 -14.79
N ALA A 52 24.14 -15.19 -14.26
CA ALA A 52 24.91 -14.59 -13.16
C ALA A 52 24.82 -15.45 -11.88
N HIS A 53 23.63 -15.92 -11.51
CA HIS A 53 23.43 -16.79 -10.35
C HIS A 53 24.23 -18.10 -10.47
N ALA A 54 24.26 -18.72 -11.66
CA ALA A 54 25.02 -19.95 -11.91
C ALA A 54 26.54 -19.79 -11.70
N GLN A 55 27.06 -18.56 -11.76
CA GLN A 55 28.48 -18.26 -11.52
C GLN A 55 28.79 -17.95 -10.04
N LEU A 56 27.76 -17.67 -9.23
CA LEU A 56 27.89 -17.32 -7.82
C LEU A 56 27.73 -18.58 -6.95
N ARG A 57 28.76 -18.91 -6.16
CA ARG A 57 28.69 -19.99 -5.17
C ARG A 57 28.06 -19.47 -3.87
N GLY A 58 27.30 -20.32 -3.18
CA GLY A 58 26.72 -20.00 -1.86
C GLY A 58 25.42 -19.20 -1.88
N LEU A 59 24.91 -18.80 -3.06
CA LEU A 59 23.59 -18.18 -3.19
C LEU A 59 22.53 -19.23 -3.52
N GLN A 60 21.47 -19.31 -2.73
CA GLN A 60 20.31 -20.17 -2.98
C GLN A 60 19.08 -19.31 -3.24
N VAL A 61 18.34 -19.64 -4.31
CA VAL A 61 17.01 -19.08 -4.54
C VAL A 61 16.03 -19.81 -3.63
N VAL A 62 15.61 -19.16 -2.55
CA VAL A 62 14.68 -19.73 -1.56
C VAL A 62 13.21 -19.47 -1.87
N HIS A 63 12.93 -18.46 -2.71
CA HIS A 63 11.57 -18.10 -3.11
C HIS A 63 11.59 -17.32 -4.42
N ARG A 64 10.50 -17.44 -5.19
CA ARG A 64 10.22 -16.63 -6.38
C ARG A 64 8.75 -16.25 -6.36
N GLN A 65 8.47 -14.95 -6.44
CA GLN A 65 7.11 -14.41 -6.57
C GLN A 65 7.00 -13.69 -7.91
N ASP A 66 6.20 -14.22 -8.82
CA ASP A 66 5.82 -13.51 -10.04
C ASP A 66 4.71 -12.52 -9.72
N PHE A 67 4.82 -11.30 -10.24
CA PHE A 67 3.84 -10.23 -10.06
C PHE A 67 3.81 -9.37 -11.32
N TYR A 68 2.66 -8.76 -11.60
CA TYR A 68 2.43 -8.05 -12.86
C TYR A 68 1.25 -7.09 -12.74
N GLN A 69 1.23 -6.11 -13.64
CA GLN A 69 0.03 -5.31 -13.84
C GLN A 69 -1.01 -6.16 -14.56
N LEU A 70 -2.23 -6.23 -14.01
CA LEU A 70 -3.34 -6.89 -14.69
C LEU A 70 -3.64 -6.16 -16.00
N SER A 71 -4.15 -6.86 -17.01
CA SER A 71 -4.52 -6.26 -18.31
C SER A 71 -5.53 -5.12 -18.17
N SER A 72 -6.33 -5.13 -17.10
CA SER A 72 -7.26 -4.06 -16.75
C SER A 72 -6.59 -2.79 -16.19
N GLY A 73 -5.31 -2.83 -15.87
CA GLY A 73 -4.59 -1.76 -15.18
C GLY A 73 -5.02 -1.54 -13.72
N ARG A 74 -5.84 -2.44 -13.15
CA ARG A 74 -6.47 -2.30 -11.83
C ARG A 74 -5.92 -3.30 -10.81
N THR A 75 -6.18 -3.07 -9.53
CA THR A 75 -5.90 -4.02 -8.44
C THR A 75 -6.80 -5.25 -8.52
N SER A 76 -6.51 -6.28 -7.73
CA SER A 76 -7.37 -7.47 -7.59
C SER A 76 -8.78 -7.14 -7.08
N PHE A 77 -8.97 -6.06 -6.32
CA PHE A 77 -10.30 -5.53 -5.94
C PHE A 77 -10.97 -4.67 -7.04
N GLY A 78 -10.27 -4.42 -8.15
CA GLY A 78 -10.80 -3.72 -9.31
C GLY A 78 -10.63 -2.20 -9.30
N TYR A 79 -9.71 -1.65 -8.49
CA TYR A 79 -9.48 -0.20 -8.43
C TYR A 79 -8.24 0.21 -9.22
N LYS A 80 -8.27 1.39 -9.85
CA LYS A 80 -7.04 2.04 -10.32
C LYS A 80 -6.16 2.38 -9.10
N ASP A 81 -4.88 2.02 -9.16
CA ASP A 81 -3.88 2.31 -8.12
C ASP A 81 -2.71 3.11 -8.72
N GLY A 82 -1.73 3.48 -7.89
CA GLY A 82 -0.57 4.28 -8.28
C GLY A 82 -0.85 5.79 -8.41
N ILE A 83 -2.00 6.26 -7.93
CA ILE A 83 -2.37 7.68 -7.90
C ILE A 83 -1.77 8.34 -6.65
N GLY A 84 -1.24 9.57 -6.79
CA GLY A 84 -0.74 10.39 -5.69
C GLY A 84 0.60 9.92 -5.12
N ASN A 85 1.64 9.92 -5.96
CA ASN A 85 3.01 9.69 -5.48
C ASN A 85 3.62 11.02 -5.01
N PRO A 86 4.35 11.03 -3.88
CA PRO A 86 4.89 12.27 -3.33
C PRO A 86 5.91 12.91 -4.28
N ALA A 87 5.84 14.24 -4.41
CA ALA A 87 6.92 15.03 -4.98
C ALA A 87 8.03 15.23 -3.94
N ILE A 88 9.27 14.94 -4.34
CA ILE A 88 10.43 14.87 -3.45
C ILE A 88 11.46 15.92 -3.87
N GLU A 89 11.99 16.64 -2.89
CA GLU A 89 13.05 17.64 -3.05
C GLU A 89 14.23 17.06 -3.83
N GLY A 90 14.63 17.74 -4.91
CA GLY A 90 15.75 17.33 -5.74
C GLY A 90 15.48 16.20 -6.73
N SER A 91 14.26 15.64 -6.79
CA SER A 91 13.93 14.57 -7.75
C SER A 91 13.68 15.08 -9.18
N GLY A 92 13.39 16.37 -9.34
CA GLY A 92 12.97 16.97 -10.61
C GLY A 92 11.54 16.60 -11.04
N ALA A 93 10.81 15.81 -10.23
CA ALA A 93 9.42 15.51 -10.48
C ALA A 93 8.53 16.72 -10.20
N GLU A 94 7.60 17.01 -11.11
CA GLU A 94 6.53 17.97 -10.87
C GLU A 94 5.63 17.49 -9.74
N SER A 95 5.12 18.41 -8.93
CA SER A 95 4.11 18.09 -7.91
C SER A 95 2.76 17.90 -8.59
N PRO A 96 2.14 16.71 -8.55
CA PRO A 96 0.79 16.54 -9.06
C PRO A 96 -0.16 17.51 -8.35
N PRO A 97 -1.18 18.04 -9.05
CA PRO A 97 -2.19 18.88 -8.41
C PRO A 97 -2.79 18.19 -7.19
N GLY A 98 -2.99 18.96 -6.12
CA GLY A 98 -3.54 18.49 -4.85
C GLY A 98 -2.54 17.81 -3.92
N ASP A 99 -1.32 17.49 -4.39
CA ASP A 99 -0.21 17.16 -3.48
C ASP A 99 0.29 18.43 -2.78
N GLY A 100 0.92 18.25 -1.61
CA GLY A 100 1.29 19.36 -0.73
C GLY A 100 2.52 20.11 -1.20
N SER A 101 3.17 20.76 -0.24
CA SER A 101 4.55 21.18 -0.43
C SER A 101 5.42 19.96 -0.80
N VAL A 102 6.44 20.21 -1.61
CA VAL A 102 7.50 19.24 -1.89
C VAL A 102 8.06 18.70 -0.58
N LEU A 103 8.17 17.37 -0.49
CA LEU A 103 8.64 16.69 0.71
C LEU A 103 10.17 16.63 0.74
N LYS A 104 10.72 16.65 1.95
CA LYS A 104 12.18 16.54 2.17
C LYS A 104 12.71 15.20 1.69
N ALA A 105 13.84 15.23 0.98
CA ALA A 105 14.47 14.01 0.46
C ALA A 105 14.82 13.01 1.56
N GLY A 106 15.15 13.50 2.77
CA GLY A 106 15.45 12.68 3.94
C GLY A 106 14.28 11.84 4.44
N GLU A 107 13.03 12.08 4.01
CA GLU A 107 11.89 11.18 4.28
C GLU A 107 11.95 9.89 3.44
N PHE A 108 12.79 9.86 2.39
CA PHE A 108 12.82 8.74 1.44
C PHE A 108 14.23 8.18 1.22
N VAL A 109 15.25 9.02 1.32
CA VAL A 109 16.65 8.68 1.01
C VAL A 109 17.54 9.04 2.19
N LEU A 110 18.33 8.07 2.67
CA LEU A 110 19.24 8.24 3.80
C LEU A 110 20.44 9.13 3.46
N GLY A 111 20.92 9.87 4.46
CA GLY A 111 22.02 10.84 4.30
C GLY A 111 21.56 12.26 3.91
N TYR A 112 20.26 12.51 3.90
CA TYR A 112 19.64 13.82 3.69
C TYR A 112 18.78 14.20 4.89
N ARG A 113 18.57 15.51 5.11
CA ARG A 113 17.72 15.98 6.21
C ARG A 113 16.26 15.66 5.93
N ASP A 114 15.58 15.15 6.95
CA ASP A 114 14.15 14.84 6.95
C ASP A 114 13.31 16.11 7.26
N ALA A 115 11.99 15.97 7.35
CA ALA A 115 11.08 17.07 7.65
C ALA A 115 11.26 17.67 9.06
N THR A 116 11.91 16.93 9.97
CA THR A 116 12.28 17.41 11.31
C THR A 116 13.64 18.14 11.32
N GLY A 117 14.33 18.17 10.18
CA GLY A 117 15.67 18.74 10.03
C GLY A 117 16.80 17.79 10.46
N ASN A 118 16.48 16.56 10.86
CA ASN A 118 17.45 15.57 11.33
C ASN A 118 17.95 14.68 10.18
N LEU A 119 19.09 14.04 10.38
CA LEU A 119 19.54 12.96 9.49
C LEU A 119 18.97 11.63 10.01
N PRO A 120 18.15 10.91 9.22
CA PRO A 120 17.72 9.56 9.56
C PRO A 120 18.91 8.67 9.92
N PRO A 121 18.78 7.79 10.92
CA PRO A 121 19.80 6.80 11.20
C PRO A 121 19.97 5.89 9.98
N MET A 122 21.22 5.64 9.61
CA MET A 122 21.56 4.81 8.45
C MET A 122 22.63 3.78 8.80
N PRO A 123 22.66 2.63 8.10
CA PRO A 123 23.74 1.65 8.26
C PRO A 123 25.12 2.30 8.16
N GLN A 124 26.05 1.85 9.01
CA GLN A 124 27.45 2.29 8.97
C GLN A 124 28.31 1.21 8.31
N PRO A 125 29.38 1.59 7.58
CA PRO A 125 29.89 2.96 7.40
C PRO A 125 29.07 3.78 6.38
N ALA A 126 29.39 5.06 6.20
CA ALA A 126 28.63 5.97 5.34
C ALA A 126 28.59 5.52 3.87
N GLU A 127 29.62 4.83 3.40
CA GLU A 127 29.71 4.22 2.08
C GLU A 127 28.59 3.20 1.83
N LEU A 128 28.13 2.51 2.88
CA LEU A 128 27.01 1.56 2.84
C LEU A 128 25.66 2.27 2.95
N GLY A 129 25.52 3.15 3.95
CA GLY A 129 24.23 3.74 4.32
C GLY A 129 23.76 4.89 3.43
N ARG A 130 24.68 5.73 2.96
CA ARG A 130 24.32 6.97 2.26
C ARG A 130 23.66 6.68 0.91
N ASN A 131 22.63 7.46 0.59
CA ASN A 131 21.80 7.31 -0.61
C ASN A 131 21.04 5.98 -0.68
N GLY A 132 21.00 5.20 0.41
CA GLY A 132 20.13 4.03 0.54
C GLY A 132 18.75 4.38 1.09
N THR A 133 17.90 3.38 1.25
CA THR A 133 16.55 3.51 1.81
C THR A 133 16.07 2.18 2.40
N PHE A 134 14.99 2.20 3.19
CA PHE A 134 14.38 0.96 3.69
C PHE A 134 13.18 0.57 2.84
N VAL A 135 12.96 -0.73 2.74
CA VAL A 135 11.88 -1.34 1.97
C VAL A 135 11.10 -2.27 2.88
N ALA A 136 9.77 -2.15 2.88
CA ALA A 136 8.90 -3.18 3.43
C ALA A 136 8.21 -3.90 2.28
N TRP A 137 8.48 -5.19 2.15
CA TRP A 137 7.88 -6.05 1.15
C TRP A 137 6.83 -6.93 1.82
N ARG A 138 5.62 -7.01 1.26
CA ARG A 138 4.55 -7.86 1.79
C ARG A 138 3.81 -8.59 0.67
N LYS A 139 3.56 -9.90 0.87
CA LYS A 139 2.58 -10.66 0.07
C LYS A 139 1.22 -10.55 0.74
N LEU A 140 0.27 -9.88 0.08
CA LEU A 140 -1.08 -9.63 0.59
C LEU A 140 -2.10 -10.39 -0.26
N HIS A 141 -2.63 -11.50 0.26
CA HIS A 141 -3.70 -12.24 -0.38
C HIS A 141 -5.03 -11.48 -0.26
N THR A 142 -5.80 -11.38 -1.34
CA THR A 142 -7.06 -10.63 -1.39
C THR A 142 -8.27 -11.54 -1.56
N ARG A 143 -9.20 -11.50 -0.59
CA ARG A 143 -10.48 -12.21 -0.64
C ARG A 143 -11.50 -11.42 -1.47
N VAL A 144 -11.27 -11.35 -2.79
CA VAL A 144 -12.10 -10.55 -3.72
C VAL A 144 -13.57 -10.98 -3.70
N ALA A 145 -13.82 -12.29 -3.67
CA ALA A 145 -15.18 -12.85 -3.59
C ALA A 145 -15.90 -12.42 -2.31
N ALA A 146 -15.22 -12.50 -1.16
CA ALA A 146 -15.76 -12.07 0.13
C ALA A 146 -16.08 -10.57 0.15
N PHE A 147 -15.17 -9.74 -0.36
CA PHE A 147 -15.42 -8.29 -0.44
C PHE A 147 -16.64 -7.97 -1.32
N ARG A 148 -16.81 -8.65 -2.46
CA ARG A 148 -17.98 -8.46 -3.33
C ARG A 148 -19.28 -8.93 -2.69
N ARG A 149 -19.28 -10.04 -1.96
CA ARG A 149 -20.44 -10.49 -1.17
C ARG A 149 -20.79 -9.47 -0.09
N TYR A 150 -19.80 -9.02 0.66
CA TYR A 150 -20.01 -8.00 1.70
C TYR A 150 -20.63 -6.72 1.14
N LEU A 151 -20.14 -6.23 -0.01
CA LEU A 151 -20.74 -5.08 -0.69
C LEU A 151 -22.19 -5.35 -1.11
N HIS A 152 -22.45 -6.50 -1.73
CA HIS A 152 -23.77 -6.90 -2.18
C HIS A 152 -24.77 -6.96 -1.03
N ASP A 153 -24.43 -7.67 0.05
CA ASP A 153 -25.27 -7.89 1.22
C ASP A 153 -25.56 -6.58 1.98
N ASN A 154 -24.69 -5.57 1.81
CA ASN A 154 -24.84 -4.24 2.37
C ASN A 154 -25.26 -3.21 1.30
N SER A 155 -26.01 -3.58 0.27
CA SER A 155 -26.53 -2.62 -0.71
C SER A 155 -27.91 -3.00 -1.22
N GLY A 156 -28.73 -2.01 -1.58
CA GLY A 156 -30.06 -2.21 -2.17
C GLY A 156 -30.03 -2.48 -3.67
N GLY A 157 -28.87 -2.34 -4.34
CA GLY A 157 -28.73 -2.57 -5.77
C GLY A 157 -27.36 -2.17 -6.31
N PRO A 158 -27.11 -2.37 -7.62
CA PRO A 158 -25.78 -2.19 -8.22
C PRO A 158 -25.19 -0.77 -8.09
N GLU A 159 -26.02 0.26 -8.15
CA GLU A 159 -25.58 1.65 -8.01
C GLU A 159 -25.12 1.94 -6.58
N GLU A 160 -25.91 1.53 -5.58
CA GLU A 160 -25.54 1.65 -4.17
C GLU A 160 -24.33 0.78 -3.83
N GLU A 161 -24.23 -0.42 -4.41
CA GLU A 161 -23.05 -1.30 -4.26
C GLU A 161 -21.78 -0.59 -4.75
N SER A 162 -21.87 0.09 -5.90
CA SER A 162 -20.76 0.83 -6.49
C SER A 162 -20.37 2.05 -5.64
N LEU A 163 -21.35 2.83 -5.18
CA LEU A 163 -21.11 3.97 -4.30
C LEU A 163 -20.53 3.54 -2.95
N LEU A 164 -21.05 2.46 -2.35
CA LEU A 164 -20.52 1.92 -1.10
C LEU A 164 -19.05 1.49 -1.26
N ALA A 165 -18.75 0.82 -2.36
CA ALA A 165 -17.38 0.44 -2.68
C ALA A 165 -16.47 1.67 -2.84
N ALA A 166 -16.99 2.77 -3.40
CA ALA A 166 -16.26 4.03 -3.50
C ALA A 166 -16.09 4.73 -2.13
N GLN A 167 -17.10 4.69 -1.26
CA GLN A 167 -17.05 5.21 0.11
C GLN A 167 -16.04 4.48 0.98
N ILE A 168 -15.94 3.16 0.85
CA ILE A 168 -14.95 2.33 1.55
C ILE A 168 -13.53 2.69 1.14
N VAL A 169 -13.29 2.92 -0.16
CA VAL A 169 -11.93 3.18 -0.66
C VAL A 169 -11.56 4.67 -0.66
N GLY A 170 -12.54 5.56 -0.74
CA GLY A 170 -12.37 7.00 -0.97
C GLY A 170 -12.22 7.36 -2.46
N ARG A 171 -12.37 6.38 -3.36
CA ARG A 171 -12.27 6.53 -4.82
C ARG A 171 -13.17 5.50 -5.50
N TRP A 172 -13.71 5.87 -6.65
CA TRP A 172 -14.34 4.92 -7.56
C TRP A 172 -13.30 3.96 -8.16
N ARG A 173 -13.78 2.83 -8.71
CA ARG A 173 -12.92 1.84 -9.38
C ARG A 173 -12.16 2.40 -10.58
N SER A 174 -12.66 3.45 -11.23
CA SER A 174 -11.95 4.20 -12.27
C SER A 174 -10.70 4.96 -11.77
N GLY A 175 -10.64 5.26 -10.47
CA GLY A 175 -9.66 6.15 -9.85
C GLY A 175 -10.19 7.56 -9.54
N ALA A 176 -11.40 7.91 -10.00
CA ALA A 176 -12.02 9.20 -9.66
C ALA A 176 -12.15 9.35 -8.14
N PRO A 177 -11.64 10.43 -7.53
CA PRO A 177 -11.74 10.62 -6.09
C PRO A 177 -13.17 10.96 -5.69
N LEU A 178 -13.67 10.29 -4.66
CA LEU A 178 -15.07 10.43 -4.22
C LEU A 178 -15.42 11.88 -3.84
N ILE A 179 -14.44 12.62 -3.30
CA ILE A 179 -14.60 14.03 -2.95
C ILE A 179 -14.92 14.95 -4.15
N LEU A 180 -14.51 14.58 -5.36
CA LEU A 180 -14.78 15.36 -6.59
C LEU A 180 -15.92 14.76 -7.42
N ALA A 181 -16.28 13.50 -7.18
CA ALA A 181 -17.34 12.78 -7.87
C ALA A 181 -18.21 12.06 -6.82
N PRO A 182 -19.03 12.80 -6.04
CA PRO A 182 -19.69 12.26 -4.84
C PRO A 182 -20.82 11.26 -5.14
N GLU A 183 -21.50 11.42 -6.27
CA GLU A 183 -22.73 10.68 -6.58
C GLU A 183 -22.46 9.49 -7.51
N HIS A 184 -21.65 9.68 -8.55
CA HIS A 184 -21.42 8.69 -9.61
C HIS A 184 -19.95 8.69 -10.06
N ASP A 185 -19.51 7.55 -10.61
CA ASP A 185 -18.16 7.42 -11.16
C ASP A 185 -17.95 8.34 -12.37
N ASP A 186 -16.83 9.05 -12.39
CA ASP A 186 -16.35 9.81 -13.55
C ASP A 186 -15.04 9.20 -14.06
N SER A 187 -15.15 8.29 -15.02
CA SER A 187 -13.98 7.61 -15.58
C SER A 187 -13.03 8.56 -16.31
N ALA A 188 -13.51 9.67 -16.86
CA ALA A 188 -12.65 10.67 -17.51
C ALA A 188 -11.83 11.43 -16.46
N LEU A 189 -12.44 11.81 -15.34
CA LEU A 189 -11.73 12.34 -14.18
C LEU A 189 -10.71 11.33 -13.67
N GLY A 190 -11.09 10.06 -13.45
CA GLY A 190 -10.18 9.02 -12.96
C GLY A 190 -8.97 8.79 -13.88
N ALA A 191 -9.14 8.91 -15.19
CA ALA A 191 -8.08 8.79 -16.19
C ALA A 191 -7.08 9.96 -16.18
N ASP A 192 -7.53 11.16 -15.79
CA ASP A 192 -6.75 12.40 -15.89
C ASP A 192 -5.82 12.62 -14.69
N ALA A 193 -4.52 12.42 -14.89
CA ALA A 193 -3.50 12.59 -13.84
C ALA A 193 -3.36 14.02 -13.30
N GLN A 194 -3.85 15.03 -14.03
CA GLN A 194 -3.82 16.43 -13.59
C GLN A 194 -5.04 16.78 -12.72
N ARG A 195 -6.09 15.96 -12.73
CA ARG A 195 -7.33 16.23 -11.97
C ARG A 195 -7.65 15.18 -10.91
N ASN A 196 -7.32 13.90 -11.14
CA ASN A 196 -7.71 12.79 -10.26
C ASN A 196 -7.08 12.82 -8.86
N ASN A 197 -6.13 13.72 -8.61
CA ASN A 197 -5.51 13.91 -7.31
C ASN A 197 -5.60 15.34 -6.77
N GLY A 198 -6.19 16.25 -7.57
CA GLY A 198 -6.31 17.70 -7.35
C GLY A 198 -7.32 18.09 -6.28
N PHE A 199 -7.24 17.47 -5.11
CA PHE A 199 -8.18 17.70 -4.01
C PHE A 199 -7.51 17.71 -2.64
N ARG A 200 -8.28 18.23 -1.70
CA ARG A 200 -8.04 18.32 -0.26
C ARG A 200 -9.32 17.94 0.47
N TYR A 201 -9.25 17.68 1.77
CA TYR A 201 -10.42 17.29 2.57
C TYR A 201 -11.00 18.44 3.42
N GLU A 202 -10.42 19.64 3.38
CA GLU A 202 -10.88 20.85 4.07
C GLU A 202 -12.35 21.17 3.78
N SER A 203 -12.83 20.90 2.56
CA SER A 203 -14.23 21.08 2.18
C SER A 203 -15.19 20.01 2.74
N ASP A 204 -14.65 18.93 3.33
CA ASP A 204 -15.41 17.82 3.89
C ASP A 204 -14.92 17.45 5.32
N PRO A 205 -14.99 18.38 6.28
CA PRO A 205 -14.47 18.19 7.64
C PRO A 205 -15.28 17.16 8.45
N ARG A 206 -16.51 16.86 8.01
CA ARG A 206 -17.40 15.87 8.65
C ARG A 206 -17.37 14.50 7.98
N GLY A 207 -16.62 14.33 6.89
CA GLY A 207 -16.59 13.08 6.12
C GLY A 207 -17.93 12.72 5.46
N ALA A 208 -18.77 13.72 5.18
CA ALA A 208 -20.09 13.54 4.57
C ALA A 208 -19.99 13.11 3.10
N ILE A 209 -18.92 13.49 2.41
CA ILE A 209 -18.65 13.05 1.04
C ILE A 209 -17.71 11.85 1.04
N CYS A 210 -16.54 11.99 1.64
CA CYS A 210 -15.54 10.93 1.76
C CYS A 210 -15.38 10.55 3.23
N PRO A 211 -15.93 9.40 3.68
CA PRO A 211 -15.89 9.01 5.10
C PRO A 211 -14.48 9.07 5.68
N HIS A 212 -14.33 9.47 6.94
CA HIS A 212 -13.04 9.43 7.64
C HIS A 212 -12.44 8.01 7.68
N GLY A 213 -13.30 6.99 7.65
CA GLY A 213 -12.90 5.59 7.57
C GLY A 213 -12.40 5.14 6.20
N ALA A 214 -12.57 5.94 5.15
CA ALA A 214 -12.22 5.56 3.78
C ALA A 214 -10.72 5.28 3.65
N HIS A 215 -10.36 4.22 2.93
CA HIS A 215 -8.99 3.72 2.83
C HIS A 215 -7.99 4.81 2.42
N ALA A 216 -8.27 5.52 1.34
CA ALA A 216 -7.40 6.58 0.85
C ALA A 216 -7.29 7.77 1.82
N ARG A 217 -8.35 8.07 2.59
CA ARG A 217 -8.36 9.15 3.58
C ARG A 217 -7.63 8.75 4.86
N ARG A 218 -7.72 7.49 5.28
CA ARG A 218 -6.90 6.96 6.39
C ARG A 218 -5.42 6.89 6.04
N ALA A 219 -5.09 6.35 4.86
CA ALA A 219 -3.70 6.18 4.44
C ALA A 219 -2.99 7.52 4.14
N ASN A 220 -3.75 8.55 3.77
CA ASN A 220 -3.26 9.92 3.63
C ASN A 220 -4.39 10.91 3.98
N PRO A 221 -4.47 11.37 5.23
CA PRO A 221 -5.51 12.30 5.69
C PRO A 221 -5.40 13.71 5.11
N ARG A 222 -4.33 14.00 4.36
CA ARG A 222 -4.00 15.28 3.72
C ARG A 222 -4.01 16.47 4.68
N ASP A 223 -5.14 17.14 4.76
CA ASP A 223 -5.43 18.38 5.50
C ASP A 223 -6.65 18.18 6.42
N SER A 224 -7.10 16.94 6.58
CA SER A 224 -8.06 16.59 7.63
C SER A 224 -7.48 16.92 9.00
N GLU A 225 -8.33 17.38 9.90
CA GLU A 225 -7.97 17.51 11.31
C GLU A 225 -7.77 16.11 11.90
N ILE A 226 -6.54 15.82 12.35
CA ILE A 226 -6.16 14.54 12.94
C ILE A 226 -5.25 14.75 14.17
N ILE A 227 -5.11 13.70 14.97
CA ILE A 227 -4.04 13.61 15.96
C ILE A 227 -2.75 13.14 15.26
N GLY A 228 -1.74 14.02 15.19
CA GLY A 228 -0.41 13.70 14.64
C GLY A 228 0.04 14.67 13.53
N ASP A 229 1.22 14.42 12.94
CA ASP A 229 1.79 15.22 11.85
C ASP A 229 1.92 14.40 10.56
N ILE A 230 1.01 14.66 9.62
CA ILE A 230 0.88 13.93 8.35
C ILE A 230 2.19 13.94 7.55
N ARG A 231 2.99 15.00 7.67
CA ARG A 231 4.23 15.18 6.89
C ARG A 231 5.27 14.09 7.17
N LEU A 232 5.19 13.45 8.34
CA LEU A 232 6.12 12.40 8.77
C LEU A 232 5.76 11.01 8.24
N HIS A 233 4.58 10.84 7.64
CA HIS A 233 4.00 9.52 7.38
C HIS A 233 3.85 9.22 5.88
N HIS A 234 4.43 10.06 5.01
CA HIS A 234 4.43 9.83 3.58
C HIS A 234 5.29 8.63 3.18
N MET A 235 4.94 7.98 2.07
CA MET A 235 5.65 6.82 1.57
C MET A 235 5.60 6.72 0.05
N ILE A 236 6.61 6.08 -0.55
CA ILE A 236 6.53 5.63 -1.94
C ILE A 236 5.96 4.21 -1.95
N ARG A 237 4.96 3.98 -2.81
CA ARG A 237 4.39 2.65 -3.05
C ARG A 237 4.80 2.15 -4.44
N ARG A 238 5.30 0.92 -4.52
CA ARG A 238 5.65 0.22 -5.77
C ARG A 238 5.05 -1.19 -5.82
N GLY A 239 3.89 -1.35 -5.20
CA GLY A 239 3.17 -2.61 -5.21
C GLY A 239 2.45 -2.89 -6.54
N THR A 240 2.18 -4.16 -6.80
CA THR A 240 1.40 -4.61 -7.97
C THR A 240 0.73 -5.96 -7.70
N ASN A 241 -0.08 -6.45 -8.63
CA ASN A 241 -0.86 -7.67 -8.43
C ASN A 241 -0.02 -8.94 -8.58
N TYR A 242 -0.51 -10.02 -8.00
CA TYR A 242 -0.11 -11.37 -8.35
C TYR A 242 -1.36 -12.26 -8.49
N GLY A 243 -1.23 -13.34 -9.26
CA GLY A 243 -2.31 -14.31 -9.47
C GLY A 243 -3.41 -13.84 -10.43
N PRO A 244 -4.30 -14.75 -10.83
CA PRO A 244 -5.37 -14.44 -11.78
C PRO A 244 -6.46 -13.56 -11.14
N PRO A 245 -7.05 -12.62 -11.89
CA PRO A 245 -8.17 -11.83 -11.39
C PRO A 245 -9.42 -12.70 -11.23
N LEU A 246 -10.26 -12.39 -10.23
CA LEU A 246 -11.60 -12.97 -10.16
C LEU A 246 -12.50 -12.28 -11.20
N PRO A 247 -13.13 -13.02 -12.15
CA PRO A 247 -13.95 -12.43 -13.20
C PRO A 247 -15.05 -11.51 -12.66
N ALA A 248 -15.43 -10.48 -13.41
CA ALA A 248 -16.43 -9.50 -12.97
C ALA A 248 -17.77 -10.17 -12.64
N GLY A 249 -18.46 -9.68 -11.61
CA GLY A 249 -19.76 -10.22 -11.16
C GLY A 249 -19.70 -11.52 -10.36
N ILE A 250 -18.58 -12.26 -10.39
CA ILE A 250 -18.43 -13.48 -9.59
C ILE A 250 -18.27 -13.14 -8.11
N ARG A 251 -19.07 -13.82 -7.28
CA ARG A 251 -19.10 -13.69 -5.82
C ARG A 251 -18.70 -14.96 -5.09
N ASP A 252 -18.52 -16.06 -5.80
CA ASP A 252 -17.96 -17.30 -5.24
C ASP A 252 -16.43 -17.26 -5.27
N ASP A 253 -15.82 -17.85 -4.26
CA ASP A 253 -14.36 -18.00 -4.23
C ASP A 253 -13.97 -19.19 -5.10
N ASP A 254 -13.11 -18.95 -6.09
CA ASP A 254 -12.59 -19.99 -6.99
C ASP A 254 -11.31 -20.64 -6.44
N GLY A 255 -10.86 -20.23 -5.24
CA GLY A 255 -9.72 -20.79 -4.54
C GLY A 255 -8.35 -20.39 -5.10
N ALA A 256 -8.27 -19.53 -6.12
CA ALA A 256 -6.99 -19.13 -6.68
C ALA A 256 -6.22 -18.18 -5.74
N ASP A 257 -4.92 -18.39 -5.59
CA ASP A 257 -4.05 -17.46 -4.87
C ASP A 257 -3.84 -16.19 -5.70
N ARG A 258 -4.42 -15.09 -5.21
CA ARG A 258 -4.37 -13.78 -5.83
C ARG A 258 -4.18 -12.71 -4.79
N GLY A 259 -3.62 -11.59 -5.21
CA GLY A 259 -3.45 -10.49 -4.30
C GLY A 259 -2.57 -9.37 -4.83
N ILE A 260 -1.92 -8.71 -3.89
CA ILE A 260 -1.02 -7.60 -4.12
C ILE A 260 0.31 -7.92 -3.43
N VAL A 261 1.41 -7.79 -4.17
CA VAL A 261 2.72 -7.61 -3.58
C VAL A 261 2.83 -6.12 -3.24
N PHE A 262 2.79 -5.78 -1.96
CA PHE A 262 2.95 -4.41 -1.49
C PHE A 262 4.42 -4.10 -1.25
N VAL A 263 4.90 -2.99 -1.80
CA VAL A 263 6.26 -2.50 -1.61
C VAL A 263 6.20 -1.07 -1.13
N PHE A 264 6.63 -0.85 0.12
CA PHE A 264 6.91 0.46 0.69
C PHE A 264 8.37 0.82 0.48
N ILE A 265 8.65 2.09 0.23
CA ILE A 265 10.00 2.67 0.21
C ILE A 265 9.98 3.97 1.02
N GLY A 266 10.92 4.09 1.96
CA GLY A 266 11.06 5.26 2.84
C GLY A 266 12.26 5.14 3.79
N SER A 267 12.67 6.24 4.42
CA SER A 267 13.82 6.27 5.33
C SER A 267 13.50 5.84 6.76
N HIS A 268 12.22 5.71 7.12
CA HIS A 268 11.74 5.39 8.46
C HIS A 268 10.62 4.34 8.43
N LEU A 269 10.98 3.07 8.65
CA LEU A 269 9.98 2.00 8.73
C LEU A 269 8.98 2.24 9.87
N ASP A 270 9.48 2.62 11.04
CA ASP A 270 8.72 2.85 12.27
C ASP A 270 7.72 4.00 12.13
N ARG A 271 8.20 5.17 11.69
CA ARG A 271 7.38 6.38 11.60
C ARG A 271 6.50 6.40 10.35
N GLN A 272 6.84 5.69 9.28
CA GLN A 272 6.04 5.71 8.04
C GLN A 272 5.20 4.44 7.93
N PHE A 273 5.78 3.35 7.43
CA PHE A 273 5.03 2.13 7.15
C PHE A 273 4.34 1.53 8.38
N GLU A 274 5.09 1.32 9.47
CA GLU A 274 4.54 0.69 10.68
C GLU A 274 3.52 1.59 11.37
N PHE A 275 3.78 2.91 11.42
CA PHE A 275 2.84 3.88 11.96
C PHE A 275 1.53 3.91 11.16
N VAL A 276 1.58 4.08 9.84
CA VAL A 276 0.37 4.11 9.01
C VAL A 276 -0.39 2.80 9.15
N LYS A 277 0.30 1.65 9.13
CA LYS A 277 -0.36 0.37 9.27
C LYS A 277 -1.01 0.19 10.65
N SER A 278 -0.33 0.54 11.73
CA SER A 278 -0.81 0.33 13.10
C SER A 278 -1.79 1.40 13.58
N GLN A 279 -1.47 2.68 13.39
CA GLN A 279 -2.20 3.81 13.95
C GLN A 279 -3.26 4.37 13.01
N TRP A 280 -3.09 4.25 11.69
CA TRP A 280 -4.06 4.80 10.74
C TRP A 280 -4.95 3.76 10.08
N LEU A 281 -4.46 2.54 9.87
CA LEU A 281 -5.25 1.46 9.26
C LEU A 281 -5.86 0.51 10.30
N ASN A 282 -5.17 0.26 11.42
CA ASN A 282 -5.66 -0.67 12.46
C ASN A 282 -6.22 0.03 13.71
N ASP A 283 -6.26 1.36 13.73
CA ASP A 283 -6.83 2.16 14.83
C ASP A 283 -7.61 3.37 14.27
N GLY A 284 -8.59 3.88 15.01
CA GLY A 284 -9.46 4.98 14.58
C GLY A 284 -9.35 6.24 15.43
N HIS A 285 -8.59 6.25 16.53
CA HIS A 285 -8.54 7.40 17.43
C HIS A 285 -8.01 8.66 16.75
N PHE A 286 -7.06 8.53 15.83
CA PHE A 286 -6.46 9.67 15.12
C PHE A 286 -7.47 10.53 14.34
N THR A 287 -8.64 9.97 13.97
CA THR A 287 -9.73 10.64 13.23
C THR A 287 -11.05 10.66 14.01
N GLY A 288 -11.02 10.33 15.31
CA GLY A 288 -12.22 10.31 16.16
C GLY A 288 -13.18 9.15 15.88
N LEU A 289 -12.70 8.07 15.26
CA LEU A 289 -13.48 6.87 14.93
C LEU A 289 -13.37 5.75 15.97
N ASP A 290 -12.76 6.03 17.13
CA ASP A 290 -12.55 5.08 18.23
C ASP A 290 -11.88 3.78 17.73
N GLN A 291 -12.47 2.61 17.98
CA GLN A 291 -11.91 1.31 17.60
C GLN A 291 -12.20 0.91 16.14
N GLU A 292 -12.81 1.78 15.32
CA GLU A 292 -13.02 1.46 13.90
C GLU A 292 -11.67 1.34 13.18
N LYS A 293 -11.56 0.32 12.32
CA LYS A 293 -10.39 0.03 11.51
C LYS A 293 -10.68 0.34 10.06
N ASP A 294 -9.64 0.44 9.24
CA ASP A 294 -9.80 0.42 7.80
C ASP A 294 -10.53 -0.87 7.38
N LEU A 295 -11.66 -0.73 6.70
CA LEU A 295 -12.50 -1.88 6.35
C LEU A 295 -11.77 -2.85 5.41
N LEU A 296 -10.97 -2.32 4.48
CA LEU A 296 -10.37 -3.12 3.41
C LEU A 296 -9.10 -3.85 3.87
N THR A 297 -8.23 -3.16 4.61
CA THR A 297 -6.85 -3.56 4.90
C THR A 297 -6.52 -3.57 6.40
N GLY A 298 -7.44 -3.11 7.25
CA GLY A 298 -7.31 -3.22 8.71
C GLY A 298 -7.26 -4.68 9.15
N ASN A 299 -6.69 -4.93 10.34
CA ASN A 299 -6.63 -6.27 10.93
C ASN A 299 -7.99 -6.70 11.53
N ASN A 300 -9.03 -6.66 10.72
CA ASN A 300 -10.38 -7.07 11.07
C ASN A 300 -10.44 -8.58 11.35
N ASP A 301 -11.49 -8.98 12.07
CA ASP A 301 -11.72 -10.34 12.59
C ASP A 301 -13.21 -10.73 12.58
N GLY A 302 -14.06 -9.96 11.90
CA GLY A 302 -15.50 -10.19 11.84
C GLY A 302 -16.30 -9.40 12.87
N THR A 303 -15.66 -8.61 13.76
CA THR A 303 -16.37 -7.76 14.72
C THR A 303 -16.24 -6.26 14.43
N GLY A 304 -15.53 -5.91 13.36
CA GLY A 304 -15.28 -4.52 12.99
C GLY A 304 -16.53 -3.80 12.48
N ASN A 305 -16.46 -2.46 12.49
CA ASN A 305 -17.50 -1.58 11.98
C ASN A 305 -16.92 -0.56 11.00
N PHE A 306 -17.77 -0.02 10.13
CA PHE A 306 -17.44 1.10 9.26
C PHE A 306 -18.59 2.09 9.24
N THR A 307 -18.34 3.33 9.66
CA THR A 307 -19.35 4.38 9.70
C THR A 307 -19.30 5.27 8.44
N ILE A 308 -20.45 5.37 7.78
CA ILE A 308 -20.71 6.34 6.70
C ILE A 308 -21.52 7.49 7.31
N PRO A 309 -20.94 8.70 7.40
CA PRO A 309 -21.67 9.87 7.90
C PRO A 309 -22.89 10.16 7.01
N GLN A 310 -24.06 10.24 7.63
CA GLN A 310 -25.33 10.57 6.97
C GLN A 310 -26.20 11.40 7.94
N HIS A 311 -27.07 12.24 7.40
CA HIS A 311 -28.01 13.04 8.16
C HIS A 311 -29.46 12.64 7.81
N PRO A 312 -30.37 12.46 8.79
CA PRO A 312 -30.19 12.70 10.23
C PRO A 312 -29.45 11.58 10.98
N ILE A 313 -29.38 10.37 10.42
CA ILE A 313 -28.83 9.19 11.09
C ILE A 313 -27.69 8.62 10.25
N ARG A 314 -26.52 8.43 10.88
CA ARG A 314 -25.38 7.76 10.27
C ARG A 314 -25.71 6.33 9.86
N ARG A 315 -25.13 5.84 8.77
CA ARG A 315 -25.15 4.43 8.41
C ARG A 315 -23.91 3.75 8.99
N ARG A 316 -24.08 2.62 9.67
CA ARG A 316 -22.98 1.82 10.18
C ARG A 316 -23.06 0.43 9.59
N LEU A 317 -21.97 0.00 8.97
CA LEU A 317 -21.77 -1.38 8.57
C LEU A 317 -21.12 -2.14 9.72
N HIS A 318 -21.48 -3.41 9.85
CA HIS A 318 -21.09 -4.28 10.95
C HIS A 318 -20.55 -5.59 10.38
N GLY A 319 -19.89 -6.38 11.24
CA GLY A 319 -19.44 -7.71 10.84
C GLY A 319 -18.28 -7.66 9.85
N VAL A 320 -17.47 -6.59 9.88
CA VAL A 320 -16.35 -6.42 8.95
C VAL A 320 -15.35 -7.55 9.17
N GLU A 321 -15.22 -8.41 8.17
CA GLU A 321 -14.24 -9.49 8.13
C GLU A 321 -12.90 -9.04 7.53
N ARG A 322 -11.94 -9.96 7.45
CA ARG A 322 -10.62 -9.70 6.88
C ARG A 322 -10.62 -9.95 5.38
N PHE A 323 -10.63 -8.90 4.57
CA PHE A 323 -10.51 -9.00 3.11
C PHE A 323 -9.07 -9.12 2.60
N VAL A 324 -8.08 -8.70 3.40
CA VAL A 324 -6.66 -8.77 3.05
C VAL A 324 -5.90 -9.56 4.10
N ILE A 325 -5.20 -10.62 3.68
CA ILE A 325 -4.44 -11.50 4.55
C ILE A 325 -2.95 -11.39 4.20
N THR A 326 -2.12 -11.07 5.20
CA THR A 326 -0.66 -11.15 5.04
C THR A 326 -0.22 -12.60 4.96
N ARG A 327 0.40 -12.98 3.85
CA ARG A 327 0.99 -14.31 3.62
C ARG A 327 2.50 -14.33 3.79
N GLY A 328 3.12 -13.17 3.96
CA GLY A 328 4.56 -13.07 4.18
C GLY A 328 5.02 -11.64 4.06
N GLY A 329 6.18 -11.35 4.63
CA GLY A 329 6.82 -10.06 4.45
C GLY A 329 8.18 -9.97 5.12
N GLU A 330 8.99 -9.03 4.64
CA GLU A 330 10.31 -8.73 5.17
C GLU A 330 10.65 -7.24 5.08
N TYR A 331 11.60 -6.84 5.92
CA TYR A 331 12.23 -5.52 5.85
C TYR A 331 13.61 -5.66 5.21
N PHE A 332 13.89 -4.80 4.25
CA PHE A 332 15.17 -4.76 3.56
C PHE A 332 15.77 -3.37 3.62
N PHE A 333 17.09 -3.33 3.47
CA PHE A 333 17.82 -2.13 3.11
C PHE A 333 18.11 -2.17 1.61
N LEU A 334 17.74 -1.11 0.89
CA LEU A 334 18.07 -0.92 -0.51
C LEU A 334 19.28 0.04 -0.59
N PRO A 335 20.51 -0.49 -0.78
CA PRO A 335 21.71 0.33 -0.87
C PRO A 335 21.75 1.15 -2.16
N SER A 336 22.55 2.22 -2.15
CA SER A 336 22.84 2.99 -3.36
C SER A 336 23.74 2.24 -4.33
N LEU A 337 23.80 2.70 -5.58
CA LEU A 337 24.73 2.13 -6.58
C LEU A 337 26.19 2.27 -6.14
N SER A 338 26.56 3.37 -5.46
CA SER A 338 27.90 3.53 -4.89
C SER A 338 28.16 2.54 -3.76
N ALA A 339 27.17 2.28 -2.90
CA ALA A 339 27.28 1.27 -1.85
C ALA A 339 27.44 -0.14 -2.41
N LEU A 340 26.70 -0.49 -3.48
CA LEU A 340 26.85 -1.77 -4.16
C LEU A 340 28.24 -1.94 -4.80
N ARG A 341 28.81 -0.88 -5.40
CA ARG A 341 30.18 -0.90 -5.91
C ARG A 341 31.19 -1.08 -4.79
N TRP A 342 31.04 -0.31 -3.71
CA TRP A 342 31.89 -0.44 -2.53
C TRP A 342 31.86 -1.86 -1.95
N LEU A 343 30.68 -2.46 -1.78
CA LEU A 343 30.53 -3.86 -1.32
C LEU A 343 31.23 -4.87 -2.25
N ALA A 344 31.32 -4.58 -3.55
CA ALA A 344 32.00 -5.46 -4.50
C ALA A 344 33.54 -5.35 -4.39
N ASP A 345 34.06 -4.21 -3.94
CA ASP A 345 35.49 -3.93 -3.80
C ASP A 345 36.04 -4.34 -2.42
N VAL A 346 35.19 -4.37 -1.38
CA VAL A 346 35.54 -4.85 -0.05
C VAL A 346 35.48 -6.39 -0.05
N GLN A 347 36.55 -7.03 -0.52
CA GLN A 347 36.80 -8.47 -0.38
C GLN A 347 37.64 -8.78 0.85
#